data_AF-W4PIW5-F1
#
_entry.id   AF-W4PIW5-F1
#
_cell.length_a   1.000
_cell.length_b   1.000
_cell.length_c   1.000
_cell.angle_alpha   90.00
_cell.angle_beta   90.00
_cell.angle_gamma   90.00
#
_symmetry.space_group_name_H-M   'P 1'
#
loop_
_entity.id
_entity.type
_entity.pdbx_description
1 polymer ?
#
loop_
_entity_poly.entity_id
_entity_poly.type
_entity_poly.pdbx_seq_one_letter_code
_entity_poly.pdbx_strand_id
1 'polypeptide(L)'
;MTNSKFHIISFLLSLLLLIACSPVIDGESELINDGENAWLTVSVNLPSYAPSASRADISNKDNDDLYEGTISEQKVSSARIVLYDSQNMVLYALDITSVDVLGGQFASPFVLKARSFKKEDLEVLVLLNPTEKVKAVTNKGNTKSQFEVVATESVNNLVSSEGIFMCNASGYTKTTDANWKRTQQEAEAPGAPVSVRVERSVAKIFVSPKAETAIPAENGTATMRMFGLDIINKKIYWMRRPGQCIVSVGTITTPASLGTENPTTPAYYQYAIDPNMGTFNSSDHSQFWYYNEEGMFSTSTGGFDDDKGLYVTENTMTEESQRGFSTTRILFNIQYLPASLTFNNTDKSWANYKGKLMTLNELKEKIASSTSQTDEEMEMPEGFKKDMGTLGISDFTRSFEKNNLKFYYNGENYYTTYIRHFDDGKQPMKMAYGRYGVVRNHAYKIEIAKIWGPGSPLPPQPEDEPNDQEKQYIAVNILVSPWTIRKQTDIILE
;
A
#
# COMPACT_ATOMS: atom_id res chain seq x y z
N MET A 1 -48.11 -97.66 -16.39
CA MET A 1 -48.89 -97.65 -17.64
C MET A 1 -48.99 -96.21 -18.15
N THR A 2 -48.71 -96.03 -19.44
CA THR A 2 -49.09 -94.92 -20.35
C THR A 2 -48.60 -93.48 -20.10
N ASN A 3 -47.51 -93.14 -20.81
CA ASN A 3 -47.28 -92.01 -21.74
C ASN A 3 -48.32 -90.86 -21.85
N SER A 4 -47.83 -89.61 -21.98
CA SER A 4 -47.93 -88.77 -23.21
C SER A 4 -48.27 -87.26 -23.03
N LYS A 5 -47.31 -86.40 -23.44
CA LYS A 5 -47.40 -85.14 -24.26
C LYS A 5 -48.06 -83.82 -23.74
N PHE A 6 -47.19 -82.82 -23.53
CA PHE A 6 -46.96 -81.56 -24.30
C PHE A 6 -48.08 -80.53 -24.68
N HIS A 7 -47.70 -79.23 -24.52
CA HIS A 7 -48.18 -77.93 -25.09
C HIS A 7 -49.41 -77.25 -24.43
N ILE A 8 -49.55 -75.92 -24.23
CA ILE A 8 -48.73 -74.69 -24.06
C ILE A 8 -49.77 -73.53 -23.90
N ILE A 9 -49.41 -72.41 -23.23
CA ILE A 9 -50.05 -71.06 -23.16
C ILE A 9 -51.06 -70.72 -22.01
N SER A 10 -50.50 -69.98 -21.03
CA SER A 10 -50.87 -68.65 -20.49
C SER A 10 -52.24 -68.40 -19.82
N PHE A 11 -52.29 -67.91 -18.57
CA PHE A 11 -52.11 -66.49 -18.18
C PHE A 11 -52.30 -66.28 -16.65
N LEU A 12 -51.65 -65.24 -16.12
CA LEU A 12 -51.87 -64.50 -14.86
C LEU A 12 -51.43 -65.15 -13.52
N LEU A 13 -50.18 -64.84 -13.14
CA LEU A 13 -49.70 -64.85 -11.77
C LEU A 13 -49.60 -63.40 -11.29
N SER A 14 -50.41 -63.03 -10.29
CA SER A 14 -50.26 -61.82 -9.50
C SER A 14 -49.53 -62.18 -8.21
N LEU A 15 -48.32 -61.66 -8.01
CA LEU A 15 -47.69 -61.67 -6.69
C LEU A 15 -46.81 -60.44 -6.48
N LEU A 16 -46.99 -59.86 -5.31
CA LEU A 16 -46.43 -58.60 -4.82
C LEU A 16 -44.90 -58.54 -4.91
N LEU A 17 -44.39 -57.40 -5.37
CA LEU A 17 -43.01 -56.97 -5.24
C LEU A 17 -42.76 -56.41 -3.83
N LEU A 18 -41.95 -57.11 -3.04
CA LEU A 18 -41.09 -56.52 -2.01
C LEU A 18 -39.80 -56.06 -2.71
N ILE A 19 -39.55 -54.75 -2.77
CA ILE A 19 -38.33 -54.17 -3.33
C ILE A 19 -37.30 -54.05 -2.21
N ALA A 20 -36.28 -54.91 -2.26
CA ALA A 20 -34.99 -54.75 -1.61
C ALA A 20 -33.92 -55.33 -2.54
N CYS A 21 -33.26 -54.47 -3.32
CA CYS A 21 -31.86 -54.59 -3.76
C CYS A 21 -31.53 -53.42 -4.68
N SER A 22 -30.40 -52.78 -4.38
CA SER A 22 -29.82 -51.59 -5.01
C SER A 22 -29.72 -51.70 -6.53
N PRO A 23 -29.93 -50.62 -7.31
CA PRO A 23 -29.30 -50.55 -8.62
C PRO A 23 -27.80 -50.32 -8.39
N VAL A 24 -26.99 -51.22 -8.95
CA VAL A 24 -25.65 -50.89 -9.43
C VAL A 24 -25.85 -49.68 -10.34
N ILE A 25 -25.46 -48.49 -9.88
CA ILE A 25 -25.26 -47.35 -10.77
C ILE A 25 -23.88 -47.57 -11.37
N ASP A 26 -23.89 -48.08 -12.59
CA ASP A 26 -22.73 -48.04 -13.46
C ASP A 26 -22.28 -46.59 -13.54
N GLY A 27 -21.06 -46.33 -13.07
CA GLY A 27 -20.48 -45.00 -12.98
C GLY A 27 -20.03 -44.51 -14.35
N GLU A 28 -20.96 -44.26 -15.26
CA GLU A 28 -20.69 -43.36 -16.36
C GLU A 28 -20.79 -41.92 -15.83
N SER A 29 -19.64 -41.33 -15.58
CA SER A 29 -19.50 -39.87 -15.53
C SER A 29 -19.89 -39.33 -16.91
N GLU A 30 -21.18 -39.14 -17.18
CA GLU A 30 -21.59 -38.29 -18.30
C GLU A 30 -20.84 -36.95 -18.15
N LEU A 31 -20.24 -36.44 -19.22
CA LEU A 31 -19.47 -35.19 -19.13
C LEU A 31 -20.45 -34.02 -19.05
N ILE A 32 -20.14 -32.97 -18.27
CA ILE A 32 -20.91 -31.72 -18.34
C ILE A 32 -20.57 -31.05 -19.66
N ASN A 33 -21.56 -30.94 -20.56
CA ASN A 33 -21.37 -30.32 -21.86
C ASN A 33 -21.29 -28.79 -21.74
N ASP A 34 -20.60 -28.16 -22.69
CA ASP A 34 -20.56 -26.71 -22.76
C ASP A 34 -21.96 -26.15 -23.07
N GLY A 35 -22.35 -25.12 -22.32
CA GLY A 35 -23.66 -24.48 -22.45
C GLY A 35 -24.78 -25.05 -21.59
N GLU A 36 -24.54 -26.12 -20.82
CA GLU A 36 -25.47 -26.59 -19.77
C GLU A 36 -25.30 -25.81 -18.46
N ASN A 37 -26.33 -25.79 -17.61
CA ASN A 37 -26.21 -25.20 -16.29
C ASN A 37 -25.38 -26.11 -15.36
N ALA A 38 -24.38 -25.52 -14.70
CA ALA A 38 -23.49 -26.17 -13.74
C ALA A 38 -23.22 -25.24 -12.54
N TRP A 39 -22.75 -25.81 -11.44
CA TRP A 39 -22.43 -25.10 -10.22
C TRP A 39 -20.97 -24.65 -10.22
N LEU A 40 -20.77 -23.37 -9.88
CA LEU A 40 -19.47 -22.73 -9.73
C LEU A 40 -19.44 -21.96 -8.42
N THR A 41 -18.25 -21.89 -7.81
CA THR A 41 -18.00 -20.99 -6.70
C THR A 41 -16.55 -20.51 -6.68
N VAL A 42 -16.28 -19.53 -5.81
CA VAL A 42 -14.98 -18.87 -5.63
C VAL A 42 -14.52 -19.08 -4.19
N SER A 43 -13.24 -19.42 -4.04
CA SER A 43 -12.52 -19.36 -2.77
C SER A 43 -11.61 -18.13 -2.79
N VAL A 44 -11.74 -17.25 -1.80
CA VAL A 44 -10.96 -16.02 -1.71
C VAL A 44 -9.92 -16.16 -0.61
N ASN A 45 -8.67 -15.87 -0.95
CA ASN A 45 -7.53 -15.90 -0.05
C ASN A 45 -7.02 -14.47 0.14
N LEU A 46 -7.11 -13.94 1.36
CA LEU A 46 -6.47 -12.68 1.71
C LEU A 46 -4.93 -12.84 1.69
N PRO A 47 -4.15 -11.74 1.72
CA PRO A 47 -2.69 -11.77 1.72
C PRO A 47 -2.09 -12.62 2.84
N SER A 48 -1.82 -13.89 2.57
CA SER A 48 -1.17 -14.82 3.49
C SER A 48 0.11 -15.36 2.86
N TYR A 49 1.23 -15.15 3.52
CA TYR A 49 2.54 -15.67 3.12
C TYR A 49 2.98 -16.78 4.07
N ALA A 50 3.88 -17.66 3.63
CA ALA A 50 4.43 -18.69 4.51
C ALA A 50 5.18 -18.02 5.67
N PRO A 51 4.93 -18.40 6.93
CA PRO A 51 5.40 -17.64 8.08
C PRO A 51 6.93 -17.66 8.20
N SER A 52 7.55 -16.48 8.41
CA SER A 52 8.76 -16.37 9.22
C SER A 52 8.33 -16.22 10.69
N ALA A 53 9.11 -16.80 11.62
CA ALA A 53 8.66 -17.24 12.95
C ALA A 53 8.31 -16.14 13.98
N SER A 54 8.01 -14.89 13.60
CA SER A 54 7.73 -13.81 14.56
C SER A 54 6.37 -13.14 14.36
N ARG A 55 5.48 -13.39 15.33
CA ARG A 55 4.33 -12.52 15.62
C ARG A 55 4.86 -11.24 16.26
N ALA A 56 5.05 -10.20 15.48
CA ALA A 56 5.45 -8.91 16.02
C ALA A 56 4.91 -7.78 15.14
N ASP A 57 4.65 -6.66 15.79
CA ASP A 57 4.55 -5.35 15.15
C ASP A 57 5.75 -5.06 14.23
N ILE A 58 5.69 -3.95 13.51
CA ILE A 58 6.74 -3.59 12.54
C ILE A 58 8.11 -3.29 13.21
N SER A 59 8.19 -3.18 14.54
CA SER A 59 9.41 -2.73 15.22
C SER A 59 10.59 -3.70 15.09
N ASN A 60 10.31 -5.00 15.07
CA ASN A 60 11.33 -6.07 15.00
C ASN A 60 11.44 -6.69 13.61
N LYS A 61 11.00 -5.98 12.57
CA LYS A 61 10.99 -6.47 11.19
C LYS A 61 12.17 -5.89 10.42
N ASP A 62 12.86 -6.78 9.71
CA ASP A 62 13.84 -6.46 8.68
C ASP A 62 13.21 -6.56 7.28
N ASN A 63 14.01 -6.31 6.24
CA ASN A 63 13.57 -6.49 4.86
C ASN A 63 13.08 -7.92 4.62
N ASP A 64 11.94 -8.05 3.93
CA ASP A 64 11.26 -9.32 3.60
C ASP A 64 10.60 -10.04 4.79
N ASP A 65 10.78 -9.56 6.03
CA ASP A 65 9.99 -10.07 7.14
C ASP A 65 8.53 -9.66 7.03
N LEU A 66 7.63 -10.59 7.38
CA LEU A 66 6.19 -10.35 7.29
C LEU A 66 5.72 -9.36 8.37
N TYR A 67 5.01 -8.32 7.94
CA TYR A 67 4.22 -7.46 8.84
C TYR A 67 2.79 -8.00 8.94
N GLU A 68 2.40 -8.43 10.15
CA GLU A 68 1.03 -8.85 10.43
C GLU A 68 0.15 -7.61 10.71
N GLY A 69 -0.74 -7.29 9.76
CA GLY A 69 -1.68 -6.18 9.89
C GLY A 69 -2.62 -6.29 11.08
N THR A 70 -3.42 -5.24 11.32
CA THR A 70 -4.48 -5.27 12.33
C THR A 70 -5.67 -6.13 11.89
N ILE A 71 -6.53 -6.50 12.85
CA ILE A 71 -7.82 -7.14 12.55
C ILE A 71 -8.70 -6.23 11.65
N SER A 72 -8.65 -4.91 11.85
CA SER A 72 -9.39 -3.95 11.02
C SER A 72 -8.89 -3.92 9.58
N GLU A 73 -7.59 -4.11 9.37
CA GLU A 73 -6.95 -4.11 8.03
C GLU A 73 -7.19 -5.38 7.22
N GLN A 74 -7.74 -6.43 7.84
CA GLN A 74 -8.19 -7.66 7.18
C GLN A 74 -9.71 -7.81 7.24
N LYS A 75 -10.44 -6.82 7.77
CA LYS A 75 -11.90 -6.82 7.81
C LYS A 75 -12.45 -6.81 6.39
N VAL A 76 -13.38 -7.71 6.12
CA VAL A 76 -14.17 -7.74 4.89
C VAL A 76 -15.63 -7.57 5.28
N SER A 77 -16.22 -6.43 4.93
CA SER A 77 -17.63 -6.14 5.17
C SER A 77 -18.52 -6.54 3.99
N SER A 78 -17.98 -6.50 2.77
CA SER A 78 -18.68 -6.91 1.56
C SER A 78 -17.70 -7.36 0.48
N ALA A 79 -18.18 -8.15 -0.46
CA ALA A 79 -17.44 -8.49 -1.66
C ALA A 79 -18.30 -8.32 -2.91
N ARG A 80 -17.67 -8.16 -4.07
CA ARG A 80 -18.31 -8.29 -5.38
C ARG A 80 -17.52 -9.29 -6.21
N ILE A 81 -18.23 -10.25 -6.80
CA ILE A 81 -17.68 -11.21 -7.76
C ILE A 81 -18.17 -10.82 -9.14
N VAL A 82 -17.24 -10.63 -10.05
CA VAL A 82 -17.50 -10.24 -11.43
C VAL A 82 -17.00 -11.37 -12.33
N LEU A 83 -17.90 -11.88 -13.18
CA LEU A 83 -17.60 -12.94 -14.12
C LEU A 83 -17.66 -12.36 -15.53
N TYR A 84 -16.51 -12.37 -16.21
CA TYR A 84 -16.38 -11.93 -17.60
C TYR A 84 -16.51 -13.12 -18.55
N ASP A 85 -17.21 -12.91 -19.66
CA ASP A 85 -17.27 -13.86 -20.77
C ASP A 85 -16.05 -13.76 -21.70
N SER A 86 -16.01 -14.63 -22.72
CA SER A 86 -14.96 -14.64 -23.74
C SER A 86 -14.85 -13.35 -24.58
N GLN A 87 -15.88 -12.51 -24.57
CA GLN A 87 -15.94 -11.20 -25.23
C GLN A 87 -15.50 -10.06 -24.30
N ASN A 88 -14.98 -10.38 -23.11
CA ASN A 88 -14.58 -9.44 -22.08
C ASN A 88 -15.74 -8.58 -21.55
N MET A 89 -16.98 -9.09 -21.58
CA MET A 89 -18.16 -8.42 -21.05
C MET A 89 -18.51 -9.01 -19.68
N VAL A 90 -18.95 -8.16 -18.76
CA VAL A 90 -19.46 -8.61 -17.46
C VAL A 90 -20.79 -9.34 -17.68
N LEU A 91 -20.77 -10.66 -17.57
CA LEU A 91 -21.95 -11.50 -17.66
C LEU A 91 -22.71 -11.55 -16.34
N TYR A 92 -21.97 -11.59 -15.22
CA TYR A 92 -22.50 -11.58 -13.87
C TYR A 92 -21.72 -10.62 -12.97
N ALA A 93 -22.44 -9.83 -12.18
CA ALA A 93 -21.89 -9.01 -11.10
C ALA A 93 -22.69 -9.33 -9.84
N LEU A 94 -22.06 -9.99 -8.88
CA LEU A 94 -22.69 -10.55 -7.69
C LEU A 94 -22.19 -9.79 -6.48
N ASP A 95 -23.07 -9.02 -5.84
CA ASP A 95 -22.78 -8.45 -4.53
C ASP A 95 -22.98 -9.53 -3.46
N ILE A 96 -21.93 -9.72 -2.65
CA ILE A 96 -21.78 -10.80 -1.69
C ILE A 96 -21.78 -10.19 -0.30
N THR A 97 -22.64 -10.73 0.56
CA THR A 97 -22.64 -10.45 2.00
C THR A 97 -22.27 -11.72 2.77
N SER A 98 -22.17 -11.63 4.09
CA SER A 98 -21.83 -12.77 4.93
C SER A 98 -22.77 -13.98 4.75
N VAL A 99 -24.04 -13.75 4.38
CA VAL A 99 -25.02 -14.83 4.14
C VAL A 99 -24.69 -15.68 2.91
N ASP A 100 -23.91 -15.14 1.98
CA ASP A 100 -23.46 -15.80 0.75
C ASP A 100 -22.16 -16.58 0.96
N VAL A 101 -21.56 -16.52 2.15
CA VAL A 101 -20.32 -17.22 2.49
C VAL A 101 -20.64 -18.52 3.21
N LEU A 102 -19.93 -19.60 2.90
CA LEU A 102 -20.00 -20.83 3.67
C LEU A 102 -19.52 -20.57 5.10
N GLY A 103 -20.33 -20.97 6.08
CA GLY A 103 -20.07 -20.66 7.49
C GLY A 103 -20.42 -19.22 7.90
N GLY A 104 -20.97 -18.40 7.01
CA GLY A 104 -21.58 -17.12 7.36
C GLY A 104 -20.61 -15.99 7.74
N GLN A 105 -19.32 -16.11 7.40
CA GLN A 105 -18.29 -15.16 7.81
C GLN A 105 -17.14 -15.07 6.82
N PHE A 106 -16.57 -13.88 6.64
CA PHE A 106 -15.41 -13.64 5.79
C PHE A 106 -14.09 -13.96 6.52
N ALA A 107 -13.88 -15.23 6.88
CA ALA A 107 -12.64 -15.70 7.49
C ALA A 107 -11.71 -16.29 6.42
N SER A 108 -10.51 -15.73 6.22
CA SER A 108 -9.60 -16.19 5.15
C SER A 108 -9.01 -17.59 5.41
N PRO A 109 -8.96 -18.48 4.41
CA PRO A 109 -9.67 -18.38 3.13
C PRO A 109 -11.17 -18.63 3.33
N PHE A 110 -12.02 -17.85 2.65
CA PHE A 110 -13.46 -18.06 2.68
C PHE A 110 -13.97 -18.55 1.33
N VAL A 111 -14.96 -19.44 1.36
CA VAL A 111 -15.59 -20.02 0.18
C VAL A 111 -17.02 -19.49 0.09
N LEU A 112 -17.43 -19.06 -1.10
CA LEU A 112 -18.80 -18.64 -1.32
C LEU A 112 -19.73 -19.84 -1.49
N LYS A 113 -21.00 -19.68 -1.14
CA LYS A 113 -22.05 -20.63 -1.54
C LYS A 113 -22.08 -20.71 -3.05
N ALA A 114 -22.04 -21.92 -3.59
CA ALA A 114 -22.03 -22.11 -5.03
C ALA A 114 -23.35 -21.64 -5.64
N ARG A 115 -23.28 -21.22 -6.89
CA ARG A 115 -24.43 -20.79 -7.67
C ARG A 115 -24.43 -21.51 -9.01
N SER A 116 -25.62 -21.72 -9.56
CA SER A 116 -25.79 -22.32 -10.89
C SER A 116 -25.62 -21.24 -11.96
N PHE A 117 -24.75 -21.51 -12.93
CA PHE A 117 -24.57 -20.69 -14.13
C PHE A 117 -24.52 -21.59 -15.36
N LYS A 118 -24.69 -21.01 -16.53
CA LYS A 118 -24.32 -21.67 -17.77
C LYS A 118 -22.80 -21.95 -17.77
N LYS A 119 -22.40 -23.19 -18.04
CA LYS A 119 -21.00 -23.58 -18.19
C LYS A 119 -20.43 -22.92 -19.44
N GLU A 120 -19.39 -22.14 -19.24
CA GLU A 120 -18.60 -21.49 -20.28
C GLU A 120 -17.24 -21.06 -19.69
N ASP A 121 -16.32 -20.66 -20.55
CA ASP A 121 -15.02 -20.14 -20.13
C ASP A 121 -15.21 -18.72 -19.57
N LEU A 122 -15.06 -18.60 -18.24
CA LEU A 122 -15.21 -17.33 -17.53
C LEU A 122 -13.90 -16.86 -16.91
N GLU A 123 -13.75 -15.54 -16.81
CA GLU A 123 -12.71 -14.89 -16.02
C GLU A 123 -13.30 -14.25 -14.76
N VAL A 124 -12.72 -14.57 -13.61
CA VAL A 124 -13.17 -14.16 -12.28
C VAL A 124 -12.35 -12.96 -11.78
N LEU A 125 -13.07 -11.89 -11.45
CA LEU A 125 -12.57 -10.74 -10.69
C LEU A 125 -13.26 -10.69 -9.33
N VAL A 126 -12.47 -10.56 -8.27
CA VAL A 126 -12.89 -10.46 -6.88
C VAL A 126 -12.56 -9.07 -6.37
N LEU A 127 -13.56 -8.40 -5.82
CA LEU A 127 -13.42 -7.08 -5.22
C LEU A 127 -13.89 -7.15 -3.77
N LEU A 128 -13.00 -6.96 -2.81
CA LEU A 128 -13.36 -6.89 -1.39
C LEU A 128 -13.46 -5.44 -0.97
N ASN A 129 -14.47 -5.13 -0.16
CA ASN A 129 -14.82 -3.77 0.26
C ASN A 129 -14.85 -2.77 -0.93
N PRO A 130 -15.53 -3.11 -2.04
CA PRO A 130 -15.53 -2.27 -3.23
C PRO A 130 -16.20 -0.92 -2.97
N THR A 131 -15.56 0.16 -3.44
CA THR A 131 -16.17 1.49 -3.49
C THR A 131 -17.29 1.54 -4.54
N GLU A 132 -18.20 2.52 -4.41
CA GLU A 132 -19.27 2.69 -5.41
C GLU A 132 -18.72 3.00 -6.82
N LYS A 133 -17.56 3.65 -6.91
CA LYS A 133 -16.90 3.92 -8.20
C LYS A 133 -16.43 2.64 -8.89
N VAL A 134 -15.80 1.71 -8.17
CA VAL A 134 -15.37 0.43 -8.77
C VAL A 134 -16.57 -0.47 -9.08
N LYS A 135 -17.65 -0.39 -8.28
CA LYS A 135 -18.93 -1.06 -8.60
C LYS A 135 -19.53 -0.53 -9.91
N ALA A 136 -19.54 0.78 -10.11
CA ALA A 136 -20.12 1.41 -11.30
C ALA A 136 -19.49 0.92 -12.61
N VAL A 137 -18.17 0.66 -12.61
CA VAL A 137 -17.43 0.16 -13.79
C VAL A 137 -17.43 -1.37 -13.90
N THR A 138 -18.06 -2.09 -12.98
CA THR A 138 -18.13 -3.57 -12.97
C THR A 138 -19.56 -4.12 -12.95
N ASN A 139 -20.55 -3.33 -13.38
CA ASN A 139 -21.92 -3.79 -13.53
C ASN A 139 -22.08 -4.71 -14.74
N LYS A 140 -23.10 -5.57 -14.71
CA LYS A 140 -23.47 -6.43 -15.85
C LYS A 140 -23.60 -5.60 -17.13
N GLY A 141 -22.99 -6.08 -18.21
CA GLY A 141 -22.96 -5.40 -19.50
C GLY A 141 -21.83 -4.37 -19.66
N ASN A 142 -21.05 -4.07 -18.62
CA ASN A 142 -19.81 -3.32 -18.79
C ASN A 142 -18.72 -4.21 -19.42
N THR A 143 -17.72 -3.58 -20.01
CA THR A 143 -16.53 -4.26 -20.51
C THR A 143 -15.45 -4.33 -19.43
N LYS A 144 -14.57 -5.32 -19.57
CA LYS A 144 -13.31 -5.42 -18.82
C LYS A 144 -12.46 -4.16 -18.97
N SER A 145 -12.42 -3.57 -20.16
CA SER A 145 -11.68 -2.34 -20.42
C SER A 145 -12.16 -1.15 -19.59
N GLN A 146 -13.45 -1.06 -19.23
CA GLN A 146 -13.95 -0.01 -18.34
C GLN A 146 -13.38 -0.12 -16.92
N PHE A 147 -13.16 -1.35 -16.42
CA PHE A 147 -12.49 -1.58 -15.14
C PHE A 147 -10.98 -1.30 -15.22
N GLU A 148 -10.35 -1.50 -16.38
CA GLU A 148 -8.91 -1.32 -16.55
C GLU A 148 -8.47 0.13 -16.78
N VAL A 149 -9.43 1.06 -16.90
CA VAL A 149 -9.18 2.51 -16.98
C VAL A 149 -8.57 3.02 -15.68
N VAL A 150 -7.62 3.95 -15.82
CA VAL A 150 -7.01 4.69 -14.71
C VAL A 150 -8.09 5.42 -13.90
N ALA A 151 -8.14 5.15 -12.60
CA ALA A 151 -9.04 5.82 -11.68
C ALA A 151 -8.34 6.99 -10.98
N THR A 152 -9.12 8.00 -10.56
CA THR A 152 -8.65 9.04 -9.64
C THR A 152 -9.21 8.76 -8.26
N GLU A 153 -8.34 8.49 -7.29
CA GLU A 153 -8.73 8.12 -5.93
C GLU A 153 -7.90 8.78 -4.84
N SER A 154 -8.46 8.75 -3.63
CA SER A 154 -7.79 9.11 -2.39
C SER A 154 -7.70 7.90 -1.46
N VAL A 155 -6.72 7.90 -0.57
CA VAL A 155 -6.57 6.87 0.47
C VAL A 155 -7.85 6.73 1.31
N ASN A 156 -8.53 7.83 1.62
CA ASN A 156 -9.76 7.84 2.43
C ASN A 156 -10.93 7.09 1.78
N ASN A 157 -10.93 6.94 0.45
CA ASN A 157 -11.94 6.13 -0.24
C ASN A 157 -11.57 4.64 -0.28
N LEU A 158 -10.27 4.32 -0.18
CA LEU A 158 -9.74 2.95 -0.26
C LEU A 158 -9.63 2.29 1.11
N VAL A 159 -9.58 3.07 2.18
CA VAL A 159 -9.45 2.63 3.57
C VAL A 159 -10.58 3.25 4.39
N SER A 160 -11.40 2.40 5.01
CA SER A 160 -12.53 2.84 5.84
C SER A 160 -12.70 1.95 7.08
N SER A 161 -13.66 2.29 7.95
CA SER A 161 -14.07 1.40 9.04
C SER A 161 -14.67 0.07 8.57
N GLU A 162 -15.08 -0.01 7.30
CA GLU A 162 -15.57 -1.24 6.67
C GLU A 162 -14.44 -2.13 6.12
N GLY A 163 -13.20 -1.65 6.20
CA GLY A 163 -12.01 -2.36 5.75
C GLY A 163 -11.33 -1.66 4.60
N ILE A 164 -10.35 -2.36 4.03
CA ILE A 164 -9.51 -1.89 2.93
C ILE A 164 -10.00 -2.50 1.63
N PHE A 165 -10.06 -1.72 0.56
CA PHE A 165 -10.33 -2.22 -0.78
C PHE A 165 -9.25 -3.22 -1.19
N MET A 166 -9.66 -4.43 -1.58
CA MET A 166 -8.75 -5.47 -2.09
C MET A 166 -9.24 -6.00 -3.44
N CYS A 167 -8.30 -6.37 -4.29
CA CYS A 167 -8.56 -6.90 -5.62
C CYS A 167 -7.60 -8.06 -5.93
N ASN A 168 -7.84 -8.82 -6.99
CA ASN A 168 -6.97 -9.92 -7.42
C ASN A 168 -5.48 -9.50 -7.44
N ALA A 169 -4.62 -10.32 -6.84
CA ALA A 169 -3.18 -10.08 -6.74
C ALA A 169 -2.40 -10.49 -8.00
N SER A 170 -2.98 -11.35 -8.85
CA SER A 170 -2.31 -11.96 -10.01
C SER A 170 -3.15 -11.84 -11.30
N GLY A 171 -3.92 -10.76 -11.44
CA GLY A 171 -4.82 -10.58 -12.57
C GLY A 171 -6.12 -11.40 -12.45
N TYR A 172 -6.90 -11.43 -13.53
CA TYR A 172 -8.13 -12.20 -13.61
C TYR A 172 -7.85 -13.71 -13.50
N THR A 173 -8.69 -14.43 -12.76
CA THR A 173 -8.54 -15.88 -12.59
C THR A 173 -9.49 -16.62 -13.51
N LYS A 174 -8.97 -17.45 -14.41
CA LYS A 174 -9.80 -18.23 -15.34
C LYS A 174 -10.47 -19.40 -14.63
N THR A 175 -11.71 -19.68 -14.97
CA THR A 175 -12.34 -20.97 -14.66
C THR A 175 -11.67 -22.08 -15.47
N THR A 176 -11.69 -23.29 -14.92
CA THR A 176 -11.30 -24.52 -15.61
C THR A 176 -12.44 -25.54 -15.49
N ASP A 177 -12.43 -26.59 -16.31
CA ASP A 177 -13.40 -27.69 -16.20
C ASP A 177 -13.44 -28.30 -14.79
N ALA A 178 -12.30 -28.31 -14.08
CA ALA A 178 -12.23 -28.81 -12.72
C ALA A 178 -13.06 -27.98 -11.72
N ASN A 179 -13.38 -26.73 -12.05
CA ASN A 179 -14.16 -25.84 -11.19
C ASN A 179 -15.68 -26.03 -11.32
N TRP A 180 -16.14 -26.51 -12.47
CA TRP A 180 -17.56 -26.70 -12.76
C TRP A 180 -18.05 -28.05 -12.24
N LYS A 181 -19.13 -28.05 -11.46
CA LYS A 181 -19.70 -29.27 -10.86
C LYS A 181 -21.20 -29.41 -11.10
N ARG A 182 -21.72 -30.63 -10.95
CA ARG A 182 -23.12 -30.94 -11.20
C ARG A 182 -24.02 -30.54 -10.06
N THR A 183 -23.49 -30.62 -8.84
CA THR A 183 -24.22 -30.28 -7.62
C THR A 183 -23.55 -29.14 -6.88
N GLN A 184 -24.35 -28.43 -6.09
CA GLN A 184 -23.87 -27.39 -5.19
C GLN A 184 -22.79 -27.93 -4.24
N GLN A 185 -23.05 -29.10 -3.63
CA GLN A 185 -22.15 -29.73 -2.66
C GLN A 185 -20.78 -30.06 -3.26
N GLU A 186 -20.74 -30.55 -4.50
CA GLU A 186 -19.48 -30.82 -5.20
C GLU A 186 -18.71 -29.54 -5.52
N ALA A 187 -19.39 -28.45 -5.92
CA ALA A 187 -18.75 -27.16 -6.21
C ALA A 187 -18.14 -26.53 -4.95
N GLU A 188 -18.75 -26.77 -3.80
CA GLU A 188 -18.32 -26.27 -2.49
C GLU A 188 -17.23 -27.15 -1.84
N ALA A 189 -16.92 -28.32 -2.41
CA ALA A 189 -15.93 -29.24 -1.87
C ALA A 189 -14.48 -28.70 -2.02
N PRO A 190 -13.55 -29.05 -1.11
CA PRO A 190 -12.16 -28.59 -1.20
C PRO A 190 -11.52 -28.87 -2.56
N GLY A 191 -10.86 -27.85 -3.12
CA GLY A 191 -10.19 -27.93 -4.42
C GLY A 191 -11.09 -27.73 -5.64
N ALA A 192 -12.42 -27.72 -5.49
CA ALA A 192 -13.34 -27.38 -6.58
C ALA A 192 -13.48 -25.87 -6.83
N PRO A 193 -13.59 -24.99 -5.81
CA PRO A 193 -13.73 -23.54 -6.02
C PRO A 193 -12.61 -22.93 -6.88
N VAL A 194 -12.95 -21.88 -7.64
CA VAL A 194 -11.94 -21.03 -8.28
C VAL A 194 -11.17 -20.30 -7.19
N SER A 195 -9.89 -20.62 -7.03
CA SER A 195 -9.07 -20.02 -5.97
C SER A 195 -8.48 -18.69 -6.43
N VAL A 196 -8.88 -17.61 -5.78
CA VAL A 196 -8.42 -16.24 -6.07
C VAL A 196 -7.64 -15.71 -4.86
N ARG A 197 -6.43 -15.21 -5.12
CA ARG A 197 -5.67 -14.42 -4.13
C ARG A 197 -5.94 -12.94 -4.37
N VAL A 198 -6.16 -12.20 -3.29
CA VAL A 198 -6.35 -10.75 -3.34
C VAL A 198 -5.26 -10.02 -2.59
N GLU A 199 -5.10 -8.73 -2.86
CA GLU A 199 -4.18 -7.83 -2.17
C GLU A 199 -4.81 -6.46 -1.94
N ARG A 200 -4.31 -5.76 -0.91
CA ARG A 200 -4.75 -4.42 -0.54
C ARG A 200 -4.37 -3.41 -1.62
N SER A 201 -5.21 -2.39 -1.83
CA SER A 201 -4.97 -1.33 -2.81
C SER A 201 -4.03 -0.21 -2.34
N VAL A 202 -3.54 -0.28 -1.09
CA VAL A 202 -2.69 0.74 -0.45
C VAL A 202 -1.47 0.09 0.19
N ALA A 203 -0.44 0.89 0.45
CA ALA A 203 0.67 0.54 1.34
C ALA A 203 0.50 1.22 2.70
N LYS A 204 1.34 0.86 3.67
CA LYS A 204 1.37 1.46 5.02
C LYS A 204 2.78 1.90 5.39
N ILE A 205 2.93 3.08 5.99
CA ILE A 205 4.22 3.69 6.31
C ILE A 205 4.32 4.00 7.80
N PHE A 206 5.38 3.54 8.44
CA PHE A 206 5.71 3.82 9.83
C PHE A 206 7.01 4.61 9.93
N VAL A 207 7.07 5.56 10.85
CA VAL A 207 8.28 6.34 11.14
C VAL A 207 8.61 6.27 12.62
N SER A 208 9.86 6.01 12.92
CA SER A 208 10.43 6.00 14.27
C SER A 208 11.58 7.02 14.38
N PRO A 209 11.75 7.67 15.54
CA PRO A 209 11.02 7.45 16.78
C PRO A 209 9.65 8.16 16.83
N LYS A 210 8.91 7.96 17.92
CA LYS A 210 7.68 8.70 18.21
C LYS A 210 7.97 10.12 18.70
N ALA A 211 6.97 10.99 18.66
CA ALA A 211 7.00 12.36 19.13
C ALA A 211 7.57 12.47 20.54
N GLU A 212 8.26 13.58 20.80
CA GLU A 212 8.97 13.88 22.06
C GLU A 212 10.17 12.96 22.35
N THR A 213 10.52 12.05 21.45
CA THR A 213 11.71 11.21 21.60
C THR A 213 12.93 11.92 21.03
N ALA A 214 14.04 11.87 21.78
CA ALA A 214 15.32 12.39 21.33
C ALA A 214 15.86 11.59 20.14
N ILE A 215 16.42 12.31 19.16
CA ILE A 215 17.12 11.73 18.00
C ILE A 215 18.60 12.09 18.13
N PRO A 216 19.54 11.17 17.85
CA PRO A 216 20.95 11.51 17.76
C PRO A 216 21.17 12.67 16.79
N ALA A 217 21.86 13.72 17.24
CA ALA A 217 22.11 14.91 16.44
C ALA A 217 23.57 15.36 16.56
N GLU A 218 24.09 15.94 15.48
CA GLU A 218 25.39 16.59 15.47
C GLU A 218 25.26 18.07 15.77
N ASN A 219 26.16 18.63 16.59
CA ASN A 219 26.23 20.06 16.92
C ASN A 219 24.88 20.68 17.39
N GLY A 220 24.05 19.89 18.07
CA GLY A 220 22.75 20.32 18.55
C GLY A 220 21.99 19.21 19.26
N THR A 221 20.74 19.50 19.60
CA THR A 221 19.78 18.50 20.07
C THR A 221 18.65 18.38 19.07
N ALA A 222 18.15 17.16 18.84
CA ALA A 222 17.01 16.91 17.98
C ALA A 222 15.92 16.13 18.73
N THR A 223 14.67 16.50 18.52
CA THR A 223 13.51 15.82 19.11
C THR A 223 12.42 15.68 18.07
N MET A 224 11.92 14.45 17.89
CA MET A 224 10.83 14.17 16.96
C MET A 224 9.56 14.92 17.37
N ARG A 225 8.83 15.48 16.40
CA ARG A 225 7.50 16.05 16.63
C ARG A 225 6.43 15.25 15.91
N MET A 226 6.57 15.13 14.59
CA MET A 226 5.61 14.45 13.74
C MET A 226 6.20 14.19 12.37
N PHE A 227 5.54 13.35 11.59
CA PHE A 227 5.79 13.23 10.16
C PHE A 227 4.48 13.29 9.37
N GLY A 228 4.62 13.61 8.09
CA GLY A 228 3.57 13.50 7.09
C GLY A 228 4.12 12.89 5.81
N LEU A 229 3.21 12.61 4.88
CA LEU A 229 3.55 12.15 3.53
C LEU A 229 3.32 13.28 2.53
N ASP A 230 4.13 13.27 1.49
CA ASP A 230 4.07 14.24 0.40
C ASP A 230 4.25 13.49 -0.93
N ILE A 231 3.74 14.05 -2.02
CA ILE A 231 3.76 13.46 -3.36
C ILE A 231 3.01 12.12 -3.37
N ILE A 232 1.74 12.18 -2.99
CA ILE A 232 0.85 11.00 -2.94
C ILE A 232 0.12 10.87 -4.27
N ASN A 233 0.24 9.73 -4.93
CA ASN A 233 -0.36 9.52 -6.25
C ASN A 233 -1.91 9.56 -6.19
N LYS A 234 -2.53 10.42 -7.01
CA LYS A 234 -4.00 10.52 -7.16
C LYS A 234 -4.54 9.46 -8.11
N LYS A 235 -3.70 8.85 -8.95
CA LYS A 235 -4.12 7.93 -10.00
C LYS A 235 -3.76 6.51 -9.62
N ILE A 236 -4.70 5.59 -9.82
CA ILE A 236 -4.48 4.16 -9.55
C ILE A 236 -5.04 3.29 -10.68
N TYR A 237 -4.48 2.09 -10.81
CA TYR A 237 -5.24 0.95 -11.34
C TYR A 237 -5.93 0.22 -10.18
N TRP A 238 -7.21 -0.13 -10.34
CA TRP A 238 -7.98 -0.86 -9.32
C TRP A 238 -7.34 -2.21 -8.97
N MET A 239 -6.81 -2.90 -9.98
CA MET A 239 -6.03 -4.11 -9.85
C MET A 239 -4.56 -3.79 -10.12
N ARG A 240 -3.63 -4.34 -9.33
CA ARG A 240 -2.19 -4.14 -9.56
C ARG A 240 -1.81 -4.67 -10.93
N ARG A 241 -0.94 -3.91 -11.60
CA ARG A 241 -0.26 -4.37 -12.79
C ARG A 241 1.16 -4.75 -12.39
N PRO A 242 1.56 -6.02 -12.52
CA PRO A 242 2.91 -6.44 -12.18
C PRO A 242 3.99 -5.65 -12.92
N GLY A 243 4.95 -5.12 -12.18
CA GLY A 243 6.20 -4.58 -12.71
C GLY A 243 7.25 -5.68 -12.91
N GLN A 244 8.47 -5.28 -13.28
CA GLN A 244 9.58 -6.21 -13.26
C GLN A 244 9.95 -6.54 -11.81
N CYS A 245 10.34 -7.79 -11.54
CA CYS A 245 10.78 -8.22 -10.21
C CYS A 245 12.28 -8.50 -10.20
N ILE A 246 12.91 -8.44 -9.03
CA ILE A 246 14.30 -8.87 -8.86
C ILE A 246 14.39 -10.39 -8.99
N VAL A 247 15.36 -10.87 -9.77
CA VAL A 247 15.72 -12.30 -9.91
C VAL A 247 17.04 -12.58 -9.20
N SER A 248 18.02 -11.68 -9.33
CA SER A 248 19.30 -11.76 -8.62
C SER A 248 19.80 -10.37 -8.28
N VAL A 249 20.50 -10.25 -7.15
CA VAL A 249 21.03 -8.98 -6.64
C VAL A 249 22.03 -8.33 -7.60
N GLY A 250 22.06 -6.99 -7.62
CA GLY A 250 23.01 -6.20 -8.39
C GLY A 250 24.34 -5.95 -7.67
N THR A 251 25.18 -5.10 -8.28
CA THR A 251 26.39 -4.51 -7.67
C THR A 251 26.35 -2.99 -7.83
N ILE A 252 27.27 -2.25 -7.20
CA ILE A 252 27.32 -0.78 -7.31
C ILE A 252 27.49 -0.28 -8.76
N THR A 253 27.94 -1.13 -9.69
CA THR A 253 28.18 -0.81 -11.11
C THR A 253 27.32 -1.62 -12.08
N THR A 254 26.46 -2.51 -11.59
CA THR A 254 25.66 -3.40 -12.44
C THR A 254 24.29 -3.58 -11.83
N PRO A 255 23.20 -3.29 -12.55
CA PRO A 255 21.86 -3.40 -11.97
C PRO A 255 21.54 -4.86 -11.65
N ALA A 256 20.63 -5.05 -10.69
CA ALA A 256 20.02 -6.35 -10.41
C ALA A 256 19.39 -6.93 -11.67
N SER A 257 19.45 -8.26 -11.82
CA SER A 257 18.76 -8.91 -12.94
C SER A 257 17.25 -8.90 -12.69
N LEU A 258 16.51 -8.48 -13.71
CA LEU A 258 15.06 -8.31 -13.66
C LEU A 258 14.35 -9.43 -14.41
N GLY A 259 13.15 -9.78 -13.98
CA GLY A 259 12.31 -10.79 -14.61
C GLY A 259 10.81 -10.49 -14.45
N THR A 260 9.99 -11.43 -14.89
CA THR A 260 8.54 -11.40 -14.66
C THR A 260 8.23 -12.13 -13.36
N GLU A 261 7.37 -11.54 -12.53
CA GLU A 261 6.91 -12.20 -11.32
C GLU A 261 6.16 -13.51 -11.65
N ASN A 262 6.26 -14.48 -10.75
CA ASN A 262 5.54 -15.74 -10.83
C ASN A 262 4.99 -16.09 -9.42
N PRO A 263 4.18 -17.16 -9.28
CA PRO A 263 3.56 -17.50 -8.00
C PRO A 263 4.50 -17.76 -6.82
N THR A 264 5.80 -17.91 -7.07
CA THR A 264 6.86 -18.13 -6.06
C THR A 264 7.76 -16.91 -5.83
N THR A 265 7.57 -15.82 -6.59
CA THR A 265 8.35 -14.58 -6.41
C THR A 265 8.08 -14.00 -5.01
N PRO A 266 9.11 -13.80 -4.18
CA PRO A 266 8.95 -13.16 -2.87
C PRO A 266 8.30 -11.78 -3.01
N ALA A 267 7.40 -11.43 -2.09
CA ALA A 267 6.66 -10.16 -2.18
C ALA A 267 7.60 -8.94 -2.16
N TYR A 268 8.65 -8.95 -1.32
CA TYR A 268 9.66 -7.88 -1.30
C TYR A 268 10.37 -7.69 -2.65
N TYR A 269 10.37 -8.69 -3.55
CA TYR A 269 11.06 -8.60 -4.83
C TYR A 269 10.16 -8.05 -5.94
N GLN A 270 8.88 -7.88 -5.66
CA GLN A 270 7.87 -7.46 -6.63
C GLN A 270 7.80 -5.93 -6.69
N TYR A 271 7.73 -5.42 -7.91
CA TYR A 271 7.39 -4.02 -8.17
C TYR A 271 6.04 -3.94 -8.89
N ALA A 272 5.57 -2.73 -9.16
CA ALA A 272 4.29 -2.51 -9.82
C ALA A 272 4.39 -1.50 -10.95
N ILE A 273 3.39 -1.53 -11.83
CA ILE A 273 3.13 -0.52 -12.83
C ILE A 273 1.92 0.30 -12.41
N ASP A 274 2.17 1.54 -12.02
CA ASP A 274 1.13 2.52 -11.76
C ASP A 274 0.83 3.40 -13.00
N PRO A 275 -0.17 4.29 -12.93
CA PRO A 275 -0.49 5.20 -14.04
C PRO A 275 0.53 6.32 -14.31
N ASN A 276 1.50 6.56 -13.42
CA ASN A 276 2.37 7.74 -13.40
C ASN A 276 3.85 7.41 -13.53
N MET A 277 4.19 6.17 -13.91
CA MET A 277 5.57 5.73 -14.05
C MET A 277 6.39 6.44 -15.14
N GLY A 278 5.71 7.09 -16.08
CA GLY A 278 6.30 7.75 -17.24
C GLY A 278 7.19 8.94 -16.87
N THR A 279 7.83 9.54 -17.88
CA THR A 279 8.62 10.76 -17.68
C THR A 279 7.73 11.88 -17.15
N PHE A 280 8.13 12.46 -16.02
CA PHE A 280 7.40 13.56 -15.38
C PHE A 280 7.48 14.84 -16.21
N ASN A 281 6.34 15.48 -16.46
CA ASN A 281 6.22 16.81 -17.05
C ASN A 281 5.52 17.76 -16.07
N SER A 282 5.68 19.08 -16.23
CA SER A 282 5.07 20.06 -15.31
C SER A 282 3.54 19.98 -15.21
N SER A 283 2.83 19.47 -16.22
CA SER A 283 1.38 19.22 -16.12
C SER A 283 1.02 18.09 -15.15
N ASP A 284 1.97 17.20 -14.86
CA ASP A 284 1.77 16.00 -14.06
C ASP A 284 1.73 16.30 -12.55
N HIS A 285 2.12 17.50 -12.10
CA HIS A 285 1.90 17.94 -10.72
C HIS A 285 0.45 17.72 -10.27
N SER A 286 -0.52 17.98 -11.15
CA SER A 286 -1.95 17.77 -10.85
C SER A 286 -2.33 16.32 -10.51
N GLN A 287 -1.46 15.36 -10.79
CA GLN A 287 -1.64 13.93 -10.54
C GLN A 287 -1.18 13.49 -9.15
N PHE A 288 -0.56 14.38 -8.37
CA PHE A 288 -0.12 14.11 -7.01
C PHE A 288 -0.79 15.05 -6.01
N TRP A 289 -0.96 14.60 -4.77
CA TRP A 289 -1.22 15.47 -3.63
C TRP A 289 0.12 15.93 -3.07
N TYR A 290 0.33 17.25 -3.05
CA TYR A 290 1.48 17.87 -2.40
C TYR A 290 1.10 18.40 -1.02
N TYR A 291 2.08 18.48 -0.12
CA TYR A 291 1.90 18.97 1.25
C TYR A 291 1.28 20.38 1.32
N ASN A 292 1.44 21.23 0.30
CA ASN A 292 0.85 22.57 0.31
C ASN A 292 -0.56 22.66 -0.32
N GLU A 293 -1.13 21.54 -0.78
CA GLU A 293 -2.43 21.50 -1.46
C GLU A 293 -3.54 20.96 -0.54
N GLU A 294 -4.58 21.78 -0.34
CA GLU A 294 -5.97 21.34 -0.13
C GLU A 294 -6.26 20.29 0.97
N GLY A 295 -5.73 20.47 2.19
CA GLY A 295 -6.37 19.88 3.38
C GLY A 295 -6.29 18.35 3.52
N MET A 296 -5.48 17.65 2.72
CA MET A 296 -5.19 16.22 2.91
C MET A 296 -3.88 16.04 3.68
N PHE A 297 -3.96 16.23 5.00
CA PHE A 297 -2.85 16.07 5.93
C PHE A 297 -3.09 14.89 6.85
N SER A 298 -2.78 13.68 6.38
CA SER A 298 -2.54 12.61 7.35
C SER A 298 -1.14 12.84 7.92
N THR A 299 -1.11 13.26 9.17
CA THR A 299 0.13 13.37 9.94
C THR A 299 0.07 12.37 11.08
N SER A 300 1.24 11.94 11.52
CA SER A 300 1.36 11.03 12.64
C SER A 300 2.47 11.48 13.57
N THR A 301 2.29 11.17 14.84
CA THR A 301 3.30 11.39 15.88
C THR A 301 4.42 10.36 15.82
N GLY A 302 4.39 9.39 14.90
CA GLY A 302 5.43 8.38 14.78
C GLY A 302 5.36 7.31 15.88
N GLY A 303 6.25 6.33 15.77
CA GLY A 303 6.21 5.07 16.49
C GLY A 303 5.75 3.91 15.60
N PHE A 304 5.84 2.71 16.15
CA PHE A 304 5.50 1.45 15.48
C PHE A 304 4.16 0.87 15.91
N ASP A 305 3.44 1.57 16.80
CA ASP A 305 2.06 1.22 17.13
C ASP A 305 1.19 1.30 15.86
N ASP A 306 0.27 0.36 15.70
CA ASP A 306 -0.49 0.17 14.46
C ASP A 306 -1.28 1.43 14.02
N ASP A 307 -1.71 2.27 14.97
CA ASP A 307 -2.45 3.53 14.73
C ASP A 307 -1.54 4.70 14.31
N LYS A 308 -0.21 4.53 14.39
CA LYS A 308 0.77 5.54 13.97
C LYS A 308 1.20 5.41 12.52
N GLY A 309 0.90 4.27 11.90
CA GLY A 309 1.18 4.07 10.48
C GLY A 309 0.22 4.86 9.59
N LEU A 310 0.75 5.47 8.53
CA LEU A 310 -0.05 6.18 7.54
C LEU A 310 -0.24 5.32 6.29
N TYR A 311 -1.47 5.28 5.77
CA TYR A 311 -1.75 4.62 4.49
C TYR A 311 -1.42 5.53 3.31
N VAL A 312 -1.01 4.93 2.20
CA VAL A 312 -0.66 5.65 0.98
C VAL A 312 -1.01 4.83 -0.27
N THR A 313 -1.35 5.50 -1.36
CA THR A 313 -1.55 4.86 -2.67
C THR A 313 -0.22 4.38 -3.25
N GLU A 314 -0.30 3.38 -4.13
CA GLU A 314 0.85 2.94 -4.93
C GLU A 314 1.41 4.11 -5.74
N ASN A 315 2.73 4.26 -5.73
CA ASN A 315 3.44 5.25 -6.50
C ASN A 315 4.78 4.68 -6.96
N THR A 316 4.86 4.25 -8.22
CA THR A 316 6.00 3.54 -8.82
C THR A 316 6.53 4.28 -10.03
N MET A 317 7.80 4.10 -10.37
CA MET A 317 8.46 4.87 -11.42
C MET A 317 9.48 4.05 -12.21
N THR A 318 9.70 4.45 -13.46
CA THR A 318 10.84 3.95 -14.25
C THR A 318 12.16 4.48 -13.68
N GLU A 319 13.29 3.88 -14.07
CA GLU A 319 14.64 4.31 -13.65
C GLU A 319 14.86 5.83 -13.87
N GLU A 320 14.44 6.36 -15.01
CA GLU A 320 14.61 7.78 -15.36
C GLU A 320 13.68 8.71 -14.56
N SER A 321 12.55 8.18 -14.06
CA SER A 321 11.53 8.94 -13.34
C SER A 321 11.67 8.89 -11.81
N GLN A 322 12.74 8.28 -11.27
CA GLN A 322 13.05 8.31 -9.83
C GLN A 322 13.59 9.68 -9.40
N ARG A 323 12.74 10.69 -9.47
CA ARG A 323 13.07 12.11 -9.24
C ARG A 323 12.14 12.76 -8.21
N GLY A 324 12.59 13.89 -7.68
CA GLY A 324 11.97 14.52 -6.51
C GLY A 324 10.54 15.02 -6.67
N PHE A 325 10.04 15.20 -7.90
CA PHE A 325 8.66 15.67 -8.15
C PHE A 325 7.60 14.58 -8.27
N SER A 326 8.01 13.34 -8.55
CA SER A 326 7.13 12.18 -8.78
C SER A 326 7.20 11.14 -7.66
N THR A 327 8.24 11.19 -6.81
CA THR A 327 8.49 10.15 -5.82
C THR A 327 7.85 10.48 -4.47
N THR A 328 7.01 9.59 -3.94
CA THR A 328 6.46 9.75 -2.58
C THR A 328 7.60 9.91 -1.57
N ARG A 329 7.47 10.94 -0.75
CA ARG A 329 8.46 11.30 0.26
C ARG A 329 7.82 11.49 1.63
N ILE A 330 8.63 11.34 2.65
CA ILE A 330 8.27 11.60 4.04
C ILE A 330 8.76 13.00 4.39
N LEU A 331 7.88 13.81 4.97
CA LEU A 331 8.22 15.11 5.55
C LEU A 331 8.28 14.95 7.07
N PHE A 332 9.44 15.17 7.66
CA PHE A 332 9.65 15.14 9.11
C PHE A 332 9.59 16.56 9.67
N ASN A 333 8.89 16.76 10.77
CA ASN A 333 9.04 17.92 11.63
C ASN A 333 9.80 17.50 12.89
N ILE A 334 10.95 18.13 13.11
CA ILE A 334 11.88 17.83 14.20
C ILE A 334 12.24 19.16 14.86
N GLN A 335 12.17 19.23 16.19
CA GLN A 335 12.75 20.36 16.90
C GLN A 335 14.26 20.18 16.93
N TYR A 336 15.00 21.09 16.30
CA TYR A 336 16.46 21.13 16.33
C TYR A 336 16.94 22.40 17.02
N LEU A 337 17.78 22.24 18.04
CA LEU A 337 18.37 23.35 18.80
C LEU A 337 19.90 23.29 18.64
N PRO A 338 20.53 24.25 17.94
CA PRO A 338 21.98 24.31 17.80
C PRO A 338 22.71 24.39 19.14
N ALA A 339 23.77 23.61 19.31
CA ALA A 339 24.56 23.57 20.55
C ALA A 339 25.32 24.88 20.83
N SER A 340 25.57 25.69 19.81
CA SER A 340 26.23 27.00 19.93
C SER A 340 25.33 28.08 20.53
N LEU A 341 24.03 27.82 20.68
CA LEU A 341 23.06 28.76 21.22
C LEU A 341 22.59 28.32 22.61
N THR A 342 22.36 29.27 23.49
CA THR A 342 21.77 29.02 24.81
C THR A 342 20.31 29.43 24.80
N PHE A 343 19.43 28.46 25.04
CA PHE A 343 17.98 28.68 25.04
C PHE A 343 17.46 28.86 26.46
N ASN A 344 16.48 29.73 26.64
CA ASN A 344 15.70 29.77 27.87
C ASN A 344 14.55 28.74 27.80
N ASN A 345 13.96 28.40 28.94
CA ASN A 345 12.94 27.34 29.02
C ASN A 345 11.64 27.65 28.26
N THR A 346 11.41 28.90 27.86
CA THR A 346 10.14 29.37 27.27
C THR A 346 10.22 29.61 25.77
N ASP A 347 11.38 29.99 25.23
CA ASP A 347 11.55 30.30 23.83
C ASP A 347 12.76 29.54 23.25
N LYS A 348 12.44 28.64 22.34
CA LYS A 348 13.38 27.79 21.61
C LYS A 348 13.61 28.28 20.18
N SER A 349 13.12 29.46 19.85
CA SER A 349 13.23 30.03 18.51
C SER A 349 14.64 30.54 18.25
N TRP A 350 15.12 30.32 17.03
CA TRP A 350 16.45 30.75 16.61
C TRP A 350 16.46 31.10 15.12
N ALA A 351 17.52 31.74 14.69
CA ALA A 351 17.70 32.18 13.32
C ALA A 351 19.09 31.84 12.78
N ASN A 352 19.15 31.68 11.46
CA ASN A 352 20.39 31.59 10.70
C ASN A 352 20.38 32.70 9.64
N TYR A 353 21.37 33.58 9.70
CA TYR A 353 21.65 34.54 8.63
C TYR A 353 23.06 34.28 8.08
N LYS A 354 23.14 33.73 6.86
CA LYS A 354 24.42 33.41 6.18
C LYS A 354 25.44 32.68 7.07
N GLY A 355 24.98 31.73 7.89
CA GLY A 355 25.80 30.93 8.80
C GLY A 355 25.93 31.50 10.22
N LYS A 356 25.55 32.77 10.47
CA LYS A 356 25.48 33.32 11.82
C LYS A 356 24.20 32.85 12.50
N LEU A 357 24.37 32.05 13.54
CA LEU A 357 23.28 31.55 14.38
C LEU A 357 22.97 32.56 15.49
N MET A 358 21.69 32.78 15.78
CA MET A 358 21.22 33.69 16.82
C MET A 358 19.96 33.15 17.50
N THR A 359 19.82 33.37 18.80
CA THR A 359 18.53 33.24 19.49
C THR A 359 17.55 34.34 19.02
N LEU A 360 16.25 34.19 19.30
CA LEU A 360 15.27 35.24 18.97
C LEU A 360 15.61 36.58 19.65
N ASN A 361 16.11 36.55 20.89
CA ASN A 361 16.50 37.77 21.61
C ASN A 361 17.66 38.48 20.91
N GLU A 362 18.73 37.75 20.57
CA GLU A 362 19.87 38.30 19.85
C GLU A 362 19.45 38.84 18.47
N LEU A 363 18.60 38.12 17.74
CA LEU A 363 18.09 38.59 16.45
C LEU A 363 17.37 39.94 16.60
N LYS A 364 16.49 40.07 17.60
CA LYS A 364 15.75 41.33 17.86
C LYS A 364 16.69 42.47 18.21
N GLU A 365 17.71 42.22 19.02
CA GLU A 365 18.75 43.20 19.35
C GLU A 365 19.52 43.64 18.10
N LYS A 366 19.97 42.69 17.27
CA LYS A 366 20.69 43.00 16.02
C LYS A 366 19.82 43.77 15.03
N ILE A 367 18.53 43.43 14.90
CA ILE A 367 17.59 44.19 14.07
C ILE A 367 17.45 45.63 14.58
N ALA A 368 17.29 45.83 15.89
CA ALA A 368 17.21 47.16 16.48
C ALA A 368 18.51 47.96 16.26
N SER A 369 19.69 47.36 16.47
CA SER A 369 20.98 48.02 16.25
C SER A 369 21.25 48.37 14.78
N SER A 370 20.66 47.64 13.83
CA SER A 370 20.85 47.84 12.39
C SER A 370 20.38 49.22 11.91
N THR A 371 19.53 49.91 12.67
CA THR A 371 19.08 51.27 12.34
C THR A 371 20.22 52.29 12.44
N SER A 372 21.23 52.04 13.27
CA SER A 372 22.31 53.00 13.56
C SER A 372 23.72 52.45 13.32
N GLN A 373 23.94 51.14 13.36
CA GLN A 373 25.26 50.51 13.22
C GLN A 373 25.44 49.88 11.83
N THR A 374 26.69 49.61 11.45
CA THR A 374 27.11 48.84 10.28
C THR A 374 27.09 47.33 10.57
N ASP A 375 27.15 46.49 9.52
CA ASP A 375 27.17 45.03 9.69
C ASP A 375 28.40 44.56 10.50
N GLU A 376 29.56 45.19 10.29
CA GLU A 376 30.80 44.90 11.01
C GLU A 376 30.70 45.25 12.51
N GLU A 377 30.18 46.43 12.85
CA GLU A 377 29.94 46.83 14.25
C GLU A 377 28.97 45.89 14.98
N MET A 378 28.02 45.32 14.24
CA MET A 378 27.08 44.33 14.76
C MET A 378 27.64 42.90 14.76
N GLU A 379 28.86 42.66 14.27
CA GLU A 379 29.45 41.33 14.06
C GLU A 379 28.54 40.40 13.20
N MET A 380 27.89 40.99 12.20
CA MET A 380 26.98 40.32 11.29
C MET A 380 27.62 40.14 9.91
N PRO A 381 27.27 39.05 9.19
CA PRO A 381 27.66 38.90 7.80
C PRO A 381 27.19 40.09 6.94
N GLU A 382 28.00 40.42 5.93
CA GLU A 382 27.71 41.53 5.00
C GLU A 382 26.30 41.41 4.38
N GLY A 383 25.57 42.52 4.40
CA GLY A 383 24.22 42.66 3.86
C GLY A 383 23.10 42.60 4.90
N PHE A 384 23.41 42.27 6.16
CA PHE A 384 22.41 42.07 7.21
C PHE A 384 21.52 43.30 7.40
N LYS A 385 22.09 44.50 7.58
CA LYS A 385 21.35 45.75 7.74
C LYS A 385 20.38 46.01 6.58
N LYS A 386 20.85 45.80 5.34
CA LYS A 386 20.04 46.00 4.14
C LYS A 386 18.88 45.00 4.10
N ASP A 387 19.17 43.74 4.37
CA ASP A 387 18.19 42.65 4.37
C ASP A 387 17.14 42.85 5.46
N MET A 388 17.54 43.28 6.67
CA MET A 388 16.63 43.56 7.78
C MET A 388 15.78 44.81 7.54
N GLY A 389 16.34 45.85 6.90
CA GLY A 389 15.60 47.06 6.52
C GLY A 389 14.43 46.81 5.55
N THR A 390 14.41 45.66 4.86
CA THR A 390 13.35 45.25 3.92
C THR A 390 12.62 43.97 4.35
N LEU A 391 12.88 43.48 5.56
CA LEU A 391 12.29 42.23 6.06
C LEU A 391 10.76 42.31 6.12
N GLY A 392 10.22 43.43 6.60
CA GLY A 392 8.77 43.67 6.67
C GLY A 392 8.03 42.68 7.58
N ILE A 393 8.73 42.03 8.50
CA ILE A 393 8.18 41.12 9.53
C ILE A 393 8.51 41.74 10.88
N SER A 394 7.49 42.12 11.64
CA SER A 394 7.64 42.62 13.02
C SER A 394 7.43 41.52 14.07
N ASP A 395 6.65 40.49 13.71
CA ASP A 395 6.14 39.50 14.66
C ASP A 395 6.71 38.12 14.33
N PHE A 396 7.56 37.62 15.22
CA PHE A 396 8.27 36.34 15.09
C PHE A 396 7.45 35.17 15.65
N THR A 397 6.24 34.99 15.13
CA THR A 397 5.25 34.01 15.64
C THR A 397 5.12 32.74 14.80
N ARG A 398 5.88 32.64 13.69
CA ARG A 398 5.94 31.47 12.81
C ARG A 398 7.30 31.41 12.12
N SER A 399 7.71 30.23 11.70
CA SER A 399 8.92 30.04 10.90
C SER A 399 8.79 30.72 9.55
N PHE A 400 9.90 31.21 9.00
CA PHE A 400 9.95 31.80 7.66
C PHE A 400 11.37 31.79 7.10
N GLU A 401 11.47 31.98 5.79
CA GLU A 401 12.72 32.26 5.10
C GLU A 401 12.55 33.50 4.22
N LYS A 402 13.36 34.55 4.46
CA LYS A 402 13.31 35.80 3.68
C LYS A 402 14.65 36.53 3.77
N ASN A 403 15.10 37.11 2.66
CA ASN A 403 16.34 37.91 2.61
C ASN A 403 17.54 37.22 3.29
N ASN A 404 17.80 35.94 2.97
CA ASN A 404 18.85 35.10 3.59
C ASN A 404 18.67 34.79 5.10
N LEU A 405 17.64 35.31 5.75
CA LEU A 405 17.28 34.98 7.12
C LEU A 405 16.35 33.78 7.14
N LYS A 406 16.80 32.69 7.74
CA LYS A 406 15.97 31.54 8.12
C LYS A 406 15.60 31.68 9.59
N PHE A 407 14.32 31.81 9.89
CA PHE A 407 13.80 31.87 11.25
C PHE A 407 13.04 30.60 11.58
N TYR A 408 13.45 29.94 12.66
CA TYR A 408 12.92 28.66 13.14
C TYR A 408 12.11 28.92 14.40
N TYR A 409 10.82 29.13 14.26
CA TYR A 409 9.93 29.33 15.39
C TYR A 409 9.87 28.04 16.24
N ASN A 410 10.08 28.18 17.55
CA ASN A 410 10.17 27.06 18.49
C ASN A 410 11.20 25.98 18.09
N GLY A 411 12.20 26.34 17.28
CA GLY A 411 13.21 25.42 16.77
C GLY A 411 12.68 24.36 15.81
N GLU A 412 11.49 24.53 15.23
CA GLU A 412 10.91 23.58 14.28
C GLU A 412 11.69 23.56 12.96
N ASN A 413 12.17 22.38 12.59
CA ASN A 413 12.94 22.11 11.37
C ASN A 413 12.26 21.02 10.56
N TYR A 414 12.27 21.20 9.24
CA TYR A 414 11.71 20.27 8.28
C TYR A 414 12.82 19.54 7.52
N TYR A 415 12.66 18.22 7.40
CA TYR A 415 13.54 17.32 6.67
C TYR A 415 12.72 16.42 5.75
N THR A 416 13.33 15.90 4.70
CA THR A 416 12.65 15.01 3.76
C THR A 416 13.49 13.78 3.44
N THR A 417 12.84 12.66 3.16
CA THR A 417 13.46 11.50 2.52
C THR A 417 12.50 10.85 1.54
N TYR A 418 13.02 10.32 0.43
CA TYR A 418 12.25 9.55 -0.55
C TYR A 418 12.11 8.11 -0.10
N ILE A 419 10.96 7.50 -0.37
CA ILE A 419 10.71 6.12 0.04
C ILE A 419 11.42 5.15 -0.91
N ARG A 420 12.44 4.48 -0.37
CA ARG A 420 13.16 3.41 -1.05
C ARG A 420 12.36 2.10 -0.95
N HIS A 421 12.21 1.39 -2.06
CA HIS A 421 11.64 0.06 -2.11
C HIS A 421 12.74 -1.00 -2.09
N PHE A 422 13.55 -1.12 -3.14
CA PHE A 422 14.72 -2.01 -3.09
C PHE A 422 15.90 -1.33 -2.41
N ASP A 423 16.38 -1.92 -1.31
CA ASP A 423 17.57 -1.48 -0.59
C ASP A 423 18.87 -1.73 -1.36
N ASP A 424 19.99 -1.23 -0.81
CA ASP A 424 21.31 -1.44 -1.41
C ASP A 424 21.75 -2.92 -1.34
N GLY A 425 21.13 -3.73 -0.49
CA GLY A 425 21.31 -5.19 -0.46
C GLY A 425 20.69 -5.92 -1.65
N LYS A 426 19.72 -5.31 -2.34
CA LYS A 426 19.07 -5.86 -3.54
C LYS A 426 19.48 -5.16 -4.82
N GLN A 427 19.49 -3.82 -4.81
CA GLN A 427 19.71 -3.00 -6.00
C GLN A 427 20.71 -1.87 -5.72
N PRO A 428 21.99 -2.14 -5.43
CA PRO A 428 22.97 -1.13 -5.00
C PRO A 428 23.33 -0.05 -6.04
N MET A 429 23.12 -0.31 -7.33
CA MET A 429 23.40 0.67 -8.39
C MET A 429 22.43 1.84 -8.30
N LYS A 430 22.94 3.06 -8.10
CA LYS A 430 22.13 4.29 -8.06
C LYS A 430 21.24 4.41 -9.31
N MET A 431 20.04 4.96 -9.13
CA MET A 431 19.02 5.16 -10.15
C MET A 431 18.49 3.90 -10.85
N ALA A 432 19.00 2.70 -10.56
CA ALA A 432 18.47 1.48 -11.15
C ALA A 432 16.99 1.25 -10.79
N TYR A 433 16.30 0.50 -11.65
CA TYR A 433 14.87 0.21 -11.56
C TYR A 433 14.44 -0.31 -10.18
N GLY A 434 13.34 0.27 -9.67
CA GLY A 434 12.66 -0.15 -8.44
C GLY A 434 13.36 0.26 -7.14
N ARG A 435 14.45 1.04 -7.19
CA ARG A 435 15.07 1.58 -5.97
C ARG A 435 14.09 2.43 -5.18
N TYR A 436 13.33 3.30 -5.85
CA TYR A 436 12.36 4.16 -5.18
C TYR A 436 10.93 3.83 -5.60
N GLY A 437 9.99 4.03 -4.68
CA GLY A 437 8.57 3.84 -4.95
C GLY A 437 7.84 3.15 -3.80
N VAL A 438 6.53 3.24 -3.88
CA VAL A 438 5.58 2.65 -2.95
C VAL A 438 4.76 1.60 -3.71
N VAL A 439 4.87 0.34 -3.32
CA VAL A 439 4.09 -0.77 -3.90
C VAL A 439 2.96 -1.12 -2.94
N ARG A 440 1.74 -1.30 -3.45
CA ARG A 440 0.60 -1.65 -2.60
C ARG A 440 0.81 -2.98 -1.84
N ASN A 441 0.07 -3.17 -0.76
CA ASN A 441 0.15 -4.35 0.12
C ASN A 441 1.56 -4.61 0.71
N HIS A 442 2.34 -3.53 0.87
CA HIS A 442 3.60 -3.53 1.62
C HIS A 442 3.51 -2.56 2.81
N ALA A 443 4.28 -2.86 3.84
CA ALA A 443 4.56 -1.95 4.94
C ALA A 443 6.00 -1.44 4.85
N TYR A 444 6.18 -0.14 5.01
CA TYR A 444 7.47 0.54 5.01
C TYR A 444 7.79 0.99 6.42
N LYS A 445 8.93 0.56 6.94
CA LYS A 445 9.46 0.93 8.26
C LYS A 445 10.60 1.92 8.07
N ILE A 446 10.46 3.13 8.60
CA ILE A 446 11.47 4.17 8.48
C ILE A 446 11.99 4.52 9.88
N GLU A 447 13.30 4.46 10.04
CA GLU A 447 14.00 4.74 11.29
C GLU A 447 14.95 5.90 11.09
N ILE A 448 14.73 6.99 11.83
CA ILE A 448 15.65 8.12 11.83
C ILE A 448 16.86 7.76 12.69
N ALA A 449 18.02 7.59 12.05
CA ALA A 449 19.27 7.22 12.71
C ALA A 449 19.99 8.43 13.30
N LYS A 450 20.08 9.53 12.54
CA LYS A 450 20.84 10.72 12.95
C LYS A 450 20.40 11.99 12.21
N ILE A 451 20.50 13.13 12.88
CA ILE A 451 20.41 14.48 12.30
C ILE A 451 21.80 15.09 12.20
N TRP A 452 22.20 15.51 11.00
CA TRP A 452 23.55 16.06 10.74
C TRP A 452 23.64 17.56 10.97
N GLY A 453 22.51 18.25 11.02
CA GLY A 453 22.46 19.69 11.23
C GLY A 453 21.05 20.24 11.05
N PRO A 454 20.92 21.58 11.05
CA PRO A 454 19.62 22.23 10.90
C PRO A 454 19.00 21.94 9.53
N GLY A 455 17.70 21.68 9.53
CA GLY A 455 16.90 21.49 8.34
C GLY A 455 16.37 22.82 7.80
N SER A 456 15.23 22.75 7.12
CA SER A 456 14.55 23.93 6.59
C SER A 456 13.56 24.51 7.62
N PRO A 457 13.41 25.85 7.74
CA PRO A 457 12.38 26.44 8.60
C PRO A 457 10.96 26.19 8.09
N LEU A 458 10.82 25.88 6.79
CA LEU A 458 9.55 25.58 6.12
C LEU A 458 9.65 24.21 5.42
N PRO A 459 8.54 23.48 5.24
CA PRO A 459 8.51 22.29 4.41
C PRO A 459 9.18 22.53 3.05
N PRO A 460 10.29 21.85 2.74
CA PRO A 460 10.99 22.04 1.48
C PRO A 460 10.03 21.75 0.33
N GLN A 461 10.03 22.57 -0.72
CA GLN A 461 9.34 22.19 -1.94
C GLN A 461 10.10 21.04 -2.60
N PRO A 462 9.42 20.15 -3.34
CA PRO A 462 10.15 19.18 -4.15
C PRO A 462 10.93 19.90 -5.25
N GLU A 463 12.02 19.28 -5.70
CA GLU A 463 12.89 19.78 -6.76
C GLU A 463 13.09 18.67 -7.80
N ASP A 464 13.36 19.05 -9.05
CA ASP A 464 13.59 18.09 -10.14
C ASP A 464 14.99 17.49 -10.10
N GLU A 465 15.30 16.79 -9.02
CA GLU A 465 16.61 16.18 -8.80
C GLU A 465 16.47 14.65 -8.67
N PRO A 466 17.48 13.87 -9.12
CA PRO A 466 17.49 12.42 -8.92
C PRO A 466 17.31 12.05 -7.44
N ASN A 467 16.62 10.96 -7.11
CA ASN A 467 16.40 10.63 -5.69
C ASN A 467 17.68 10.25 -4.94
N ASP A 468 18.66 9.64 -5.62
CA ASP A 468 19.95 9.25 -5.05
C ASP A 468 20.88 10.47 -4.88
N GLN A 469 20.52 11.33 -3.92
CA GLN A 469 21.26 12.54 -3.55
C GLN A 469 22.43 12.24 -2.59
N GLU A 470 23.53 12.97 -2.75
CA GLU A 470 24.72 12.83 -1.88
C GLU A 470 24.61 13.63 -0.57
N LYS A 471 23.84 14.73 -0.58
CA LYS A 471 23.66 15.59 0.59
C LYS A 471 22.36 15.25 1.31
N GLN A 472 22.46 14.68 2.50
CA GLN A 472 21.32 14.42 3.36
C GLN A 472 21.58 14.96 4.78
N TYR A 473 20.73 15.87 5.24
CA TYR A 473 20.78 16.41 6.62
C TYR A 473 20.17 15.45 7.65
N ILE A 474 19.56 14.37 7.19
CA ILE A 474 18.94 13.31 7.97
C ILE A 474 19.42 11.96 7.45
N ALA A 475 19.86 11.08 8.35
CA ALA A 475 20.14 9.69 8.04
C ALA A 475 18.92 8.85 8.41
N VAL A 476 18.41 8.08 7.46
CA VAL A 476 17.28 7.17 7.68
C VAL A 476 17.63 5.75 7.23
N ASN A 477 17.10 4.76 7.95
CA ASN A 477 17.02 3.38 7.49
C ASN A 477 15.58 3.12 7.01
N ILE A 478 15.42 2.49 5.85
CA ILE A 478 14.11 2.17 5.27
C ILE A 478 14.08 0.67 5.00
N LEU A 479 13.11 -0.01 5.61
CA LEU A 479 12.89 -1.44 5.47
C LEU A 479 11.48 -1.69 4.91
N VAL A 480 11.35 -2.74 4.10
CA VAL A 480 10.11 -3.11 3.42
C VAL A 480 9.69 -4.51 3.83
N SER A 481 8.47 -4.60 4.36
CA SER A 481 7.86 -5.82 4.86
C SER A 481 6.61 -6.15 4.06
N PRO A 482 6.47 -7.37 3.52
CA PRO A 482 5.21 -7.82 2.95
C PRO A 482 4.08 -7.76 3.99
N TRP A 483 2.93 -7.23 3.61
CA TRP A 483 1.82 -7.01 4.54
C TRP A 483 0.84 -8.18 4.52
N THR A 484 0.88 -9.00 5.58
CA THR A 484 0.09 -10.22 5.71
C THR A 484 -1.10 -10.06 6.66
N ILE A 485 -2.02 -11.04 6.63
CA ILE A 485 -3.10 -11.15 7.62
C ILE A 485 -2.55 -11.59 8.98
N ARG A 486 -3.16 -11.09 10.04
CA ARG A 486 -2.96 -11.59 11.40
C ARG A 486 -3.80 -12.85 11.60
N LYS A 487 -3.14 -13.96 11.91
CA LYS A 487 -3.82 -15.19 12.34
C LYS A 487 -4.33 -14.97 13.77
N GLN A 488 -5.62 -15.10 14.01
CA GLN A 488 -6.10 -15.20 15.39
C GLN A 488 -5.55 -16.50 15.98
N THR A 489 -4.87 -16.42 17.13
CA THR A 489 -4.65 -17.61 17.96
C THR A 489 -5.94 -17.80 18.71
N ASP A 490 -6.55 -18.98 18.63
CA ASP A 490 -7.65 -19.32 19.52
C ASP A 490 -7.16 -19.08 20.96
N ILE A 491 -7.86 -18.20 21.67
CA ILE A 491 -7.69 -18.06 23.10
C ILE A 491 -8.18 -19.39 23.68
N ILE A 492 -7.26 -20.26 24.06
CA ILE A 492 -7.59 -21.39 24.93
C ILE A 492 -7.99 -20.75 26.25
N LEU A 493 -9.29 -20.67 26.50
CA LEU A 493 -9.83 -20.42 27.83
C LEU A 493 -9.51 -21.68 28.65
N GLU A 494 -8.53 -21.60 29.54
CA GLU A 494 -8.37 -22.57 30.63
C GLU A 494 -9.45 -22.39 31.69
#